data_AF-A0A2D1VF59-F1
#
_entry.id   AF-A0A2D1VF59-F1
#
_cell.length_a   1.000
_cell.length_b   1.000
_cell.length_c   1.000
_cell.angle_alpha   90.00
_cell.angle_beta   90.00
_cell.angle_gamma   90.00
#
_symmetry.space_group_name_H-M   'P 1'
#
loop_
_entity.id
_entity.type
_entity.pdbx_description
1 polymer ?
#
loop_
_entity_poly.entity_id
_entity_poly.type
_entity_poly.pdbx_seq_one_letter_code
_entity_poly.pdbx_strand_id
1 'polypeptide(L)'
;NASKKDSAEYVYDVPEGWKERLVSKVEKGTNGTDSEFFNPKRKSEKEYLTFLAGFRTLAAKDSVLNDLSLSDVNLQDIIASAESITSIERRNESNGQLYYDFEIDSPMAHSLISVTCARNKLYAHFVNAPLQDWARDKAMLKHVHESFETVGVSDSG
;
A
#
# COMPACT_ATOMS: atom_id res chain seq x y z
N ASN A 1 -11.31 -6.51 -26.68
CA ASN A 1 -11.03 -6.74 -25.25
C ASN A 1 -10.87 -5.42 -24.51
N ALA A 2 -11.99 -4.73 -24.25
CA ALA A 2 -12.03 -3.43 -23.59
C ALA A 2 -12.32 -3.51 -22.07
N SER A 3 -12.54 -4.70 -21.50
CA SER A 3 -13.29 -4.83 -20.23
C SER A 3 -12.46 -5.01 -18.95
N LYS A 4 -11.19 -4.60 -18.90
CA LYS A 4 -10.39 -4.65 -17.65
C LYS A 4 -9.77 -3.31 -17.23
N LYS A 5 -9.53 -2.39 -18.17
CA LYS A 5 -9.04 -1.05 -17.84
C LYS A 5 -10.15 -0.13 -17.33
N ASP A 6 -11.39 -0.35 -17.76
CA ASP A 6 -12.55 0.48 -17.36
C ASP A 6 -13.12 0.15 -15.96
N SER A 7 -12.63 -0.91 -15.29
CA SER A 7 -13.10 -1.33 -13.96
C SER A 7 -12.05 -1.21 -12.85
N ALA A 8 -10.84 -0.73 -13.17
CA ALA A 8 -9.80 -0.57 -12.17
C ALA A 8 -10.23 0.50 -11.14
N GLU A 9 -10.19 0.16 -9.86
CA GLU A 9 -10.45 1.13 -8.78
C GLU A 9 -9.16 1.84 -8.34
N TYR A 10 -8.01 1.27 -8.67
CA TYR A 10 -6.68 1.79 -8.38
C TYR A 10 -5.66 1.32 -9.41
N VAL A 11 -4.52 1.98 -9.43
CA VAL A 11 -3.34 1.64 -10.23
C VAL A 11 -2.08 1.86 -9.41
N TYR A 12 -1.05 1.09 -9.73
CA TYR A 12 0.33 1.27 -9.29
C TYR A 12 1.24 0.49 -10.25
N ASP A 13 2.51 0.86 -10.31
CA ASP A 13 3.50 0.20 -11.16
C ASP A 13 4.05 -1.05 -10.47
N VAL A 14 4.10 -2.16 -11.22
CA VAL A 14 4.71 -3.42 -10.76
C VAL A 14 6.08 -3.57 -11.42
N PRO A 15 7.16 -3.82 -10.65
CA PRO A 15 8.48 -3.97 -11.23
C PRO A 15 8.57 -5.14 -12.22
N GLU A 16 9.41 -4.97 -13.24
CA GLU A 16 9.60 -6.01 -14.24
C GLU A 16 10.08 -7.33 -13.61
N GLY A 17 9.44 -8.43 -14.00
CA GLY A 17 9.80 -9.78 -13.54
C GLY A 17 9.25 -10.17 -12.17
N TRP A 18 8.55 -9.27 -11.47
CA TRP A 18 7.80 -9.63 -10.27
C TRP A 18 6.63 -10.53 -10.60
N LYS A 19 6.26 -11.40 -9.65
CA LYS A 19 5.17 -12.36 -9.81
C LYS A 19 4.01 -12.00 -8.91
N GLU A 20 2.81 -12.09 -9.47
CA GLU A 20 1.58 -12.01 -8.71
C GLU A 20 1.46 -13.26 -7.81
N ARG A 21 1.12 -13.05 -6.54
CA ARG A 21 0.67 -14.11 -5.65
C ARG A 21 -0.84 -14.21 -5.72
N LEU A 22 -1.36 -15.42 -5.83
CA LEU A 22 -2.79 -15.64 -5.71
C LEU A 22 -3.26 -15.32 -4.28
N VAL A 23 -4.07 -14.27 -4.14
CA VAL A 23 -4.71 -13.89 -2.88
C VAL A 23 -6.00 -14.70 -2.69
N SER A 24 -6.10 -15.42 -1.57
CA SER A 24 -7.24 -16.27 -1.29
C SER A 24 -8.49 -15.47 -0.88
N LYS A 25 -9.67 -16.10 -0.98
CA LYS A 25 -10.93 -15.53 -0.47
C LYS A 25 -10.88 -15.26 1.04
N VAL A 26 -10.13 -16.07 1.78
CA VAL A 26 -9.96 -15.92 3.23
C VAL A 26 -9.14 -14.66 3.52
N GLU A 27 -8.01 -14.45 2.85
CA GLU A 27 -7.21 -13.24 3.03
C GLU A 27 -8.01 -11.98 2.67
N LYS A 28 -8.67 -11.97 1.50
CA LYS A 28 -9.59 -10.89 1.11
C LYS A 28 -10.63 -10.58 2.19
N GLY A 29 -11.18 -11.59 2.85
CA GLY A 29 -12.20 -11.44 3.90
C GLY A 29 -11.64 -11.07 5.28
N THR A 30 -10.40 -11.45 5.58
CA THR A 30 -9.80 -11.28 6.92
C THR A 30 -9.05 -9.96 7.05
N ASN A 31 -8.19 -9.63 6.09
CA ASN A 31 -7.31 -8.45 6.16
C ASN A 31 -7.45 -7.51 4.96
N GLY A 32 -8.40 -7.78 4.07
CA GLY A 32 -8.71 -6.90 2.94
C GLY A 32 -7.68 -6.95 1.81
N THR A 33 -6.69 -7.85 1.83
CA THR A 33 -5.69 -7.97 0.76
C THR A 33 -6.39 -8.23 -0.57
N ASP A 34 -6.16 -7.38 -1.56
CA ASP A 34 -6.77 -7.50 -2.88
C ASP A 34 -5.78 -8.01 -3.93
N SER A 35 -4.55 -7.47 -3.90
CA SER A 35 -3.43 -7.86 -4.76
C SER A 35 -2.13 -7.97 -3.96
N GLU A 36 -1.23 -8.84 -4.42
CA GLU A 36 0.14 -8.95 -3.89
C GLU A 36 1.09 -9.39 -5.00
N PHE A 37 2.23 -8.71 -5.12
CA PHE A 37 3.30 -9.06 -6.03
C PHE A 37 4.63 -9.14 -5.28
N PHE A 38 5.50 -10.04 -5.71
CA PHE A 38 6.79 -10.26 -5.05
C PHE A 38 7.91 -10.49 -6.05
N ASN A 39 9.13 -10.19 -5.62
CA ASN A 39 10.31 -10.54 -6.39
C ASN A 39 10.57 -12.06 -6.31
N PRO A 40 10.54 -12.81 -7.42
CA PRO A 40 10.74 -14.25 -7.39
C PRO A 40 12.15 -14.67 -6.93
N LYS A 41 13.14 -13.78 -7.01
CA LYS A 41 14.50 -14.00 -6.51
C LYS A 41 14.64 -13.66 -5.03
N ARG A 42 13.74 -12.84 -4.48
CA ARG A 42 13.75 -12.30 -3.12
C ARG A 42 12.31 -12.24 -2.59
N LYS A 43 11.77 -13.38 -2.17
CA LYS A 43 10.33 -13.51 -1.88
C LYS A 43 9.80 -12.57 -0.78
N SER A 44 10.69 -12.05 0.07
CA SER A 44 10.36 -11.10 1.14
C SER A 44 10.36 -9.64 0.67
N GLU A 45 10.87 -9.36 -0.53
CA GLU A 45 10.72 -8.08 -1.23
C GLU A 45 9.40 -8.14 -2.01
N LYS A 46 8.40 -7.41 -1.53
CA LYS A 46 7.03 -7.51 -2.02
C LYS A 46 6.26 -6.20 -1.88
N GLU A 47 5.19 -6.10 -2.64
CA GLU A 47 4.14 -5.11 -2.48
C GLU A 47 2.80 -5.82 -2.36
N TYR A 48 1.88 -5.20 -1.65
CA TYR A 48 0.49 -5.63 -1.63
C TYR A 48 -0.43 -4.45 -1.41
N LEU A 49 -1.66 -4.58 -1.85
CA LEU A 49 -2.71 -3.60 -1.61
C LEU A 49 -3.85 -4.24 -0.83
N THR A 50 -4.32 -3.53 0.19
CA THR A 50 -5.54 -3.87 0.92
C THR A 50 -6.61 -2.82 0.70
N PHE A 51 -7.87 -3.22 0.84
CA PHE A 51 -8.96 -2.26 1.01
C PHE A 51 -9.93 -2.66 2.13
N LEU A 52 -10.51 -1.65 2.76
CA LEU A 52 -11.57 -1.79 3.76
C LEU A 52 -12.77 -0.93 3.35
N ALA A 53 -13.95 -1.54 3.23
CA ALA A 53 -15.17 -0.82 2.90
C ALA A 53 -15.73 -0.04 4.11
N GLY A 54 -16.52 1.00 3.84
CA GLY A 54 -17.18 1.80 4.89
C GLY A 54 -16.45 3.10 5.25
N PHE A 55 -15.32 3.39 4.61
CA PHE A 55 -14.50 4.56 4.91
C PHE A 55 -14.63 5.60 3.80
N ARG A 56 -15.17 6.78 4.12
CA ARG A 56 -15.33 7.89 3.17
C ARG A 56 -14.19 8.90 3.22
N THR A 57 -13.57 9.05 4.38
CA THR A 57 -12.52 10.02 4.64
C THR A 57 -11.43 9.35 5.47
N LEU A 58 -10.20 9.83 5.36
CA LEU A 58 -9.11 9.38 6.22
C LEU A 58 -9.35 9.90 7.65
N ALA A 59 -9.04 9.06 8.65
CA ALA A 59 -8.96 9.48 10.04
C ALA A 59 -7.65 10.25 10.30
N ALA A 60 -7.29 10.48 11.56
CA ALA A 60 -5.96 10.97 11.91
C ALA A 60 -4.89 9.94 11.50
N LYS A 61 -3.69 10.39 11.11
CA LYS A 61 -2.61 9.52 10.61
C LYS A 61 -2.30 8.36 11.56
N ASP A 62 -2.16 8.64 12.86
CA ASP A 62 -1.86 7.63 13.87
C ASP A 62 -2.98 6.59 14.01
N SER A 63 -4.24 7.02 13.94
CA SER A 63 -5.39 6.11 13.96
C SER A 63 -5.41 5.21 12.73
N VAL A 64 -5.16 5.77 11.55
CA VAL A 64 -5.08 5.00 10.30
C VAL A 64 -3.99 3.94 10.38
N LEU A 65 -2.78 4.31 10.79
CA LEU A 65 -1.66 3.36 10.88
C LEU A 65 -1.93 2.27 11.94
N ASN A 66 -2.48 2.65 13.10
CA ASN A 66 -2.87 1.70 14.14
C ASN A 66 -3.92 0.70 13.62
N ASP A 67 -4.97 1.17 12.95
CA ASP A 67 -6.04 0.31 12.46
C ASP A 67 -5.55 -0.67 11.37
N LEU A 68 -4.64 -0.24 10.51
CA LEU A 68 -3.98 -1.12 9.54
C LEU A 68 -3.17 -2.22 10.25
N SER A 69 -2.43 -1.88 11.31
CA SER A 69 -1.62 -2.85 12.06
C SER A 69 -2.45 -3.93 12.76
N LEU A 70 -3.70 -3.63 13.13
CA LEU A 70 -4.60 -4.62 13.74
C LEU A 70 -5.01 -5.74 12.78
N SER A 71 -4.94 -5.49 11.47
CA SER A 71 -5.32 -6.45 10.42
C SER A 71 -4.12 -7.15 9.78
N ASP A 72 -2.91 -6.71 10.09
CA ASP A 72 -1.66 -7.24 9.53
C ASP A 72 -0.61 -7.45 10.62
N VAL A 73 -0.45 -8.73 11.02
CA VAL A 73 0.50 -9.13 12.06
C VAL A 73 1.94 -8.77 11.70
N ASN A 74 2.33 -8.84 10.42
CA ASN A 74 3.71 -8.49 10.05
C ASN A 74 3.94 -6.98 10.21
N LEU A 75 2.94 -6.17 9.83
CA LEU A 75 3.01 -4.72 10.05
C LEU A 75 3.03 -4.39 11.54
N GLN A 76 2.23 -5.08 12.35
CA GLN A 76 2.23 -4.94 13.80
C GLN A 76 3.63 -5.19 14.39
N ASP A 77 4.30 -6.26 13.98
CA ASP A 77 5.65 -6.61 14.43
C ASP A 77 6.69 -5.57 13.96
N ILE A 78 6.56 -5.07 12.73
CA ILE A 78 7.43 -4.01 12.19
C ILE A 78 7.26 -2.71 12.98
N ILE A 79 6.02 -2.30 13.27
CA ILE A 79 5.73 -1.11 14.08
C ILE A 79 6.24 -1.28 15.51
N ALA A 80 6.04 -2.45 16.13
CA ALA A 80 6.48 -2.72 17.49
C ALA A 80 8.01 -2.67 17.65
N SER A 81 8.76 -2.94 16.58
CA SER A 81 10.22 -2.91 16.54
C SER A 81 10.80 -1.70 15.80
N ALA A 82 9.97 -0.73 15.42
CA ALA A 82 10.40 0.40 14.60
C ALA A 82 11.41 1.29 15.33
N GLU A 83 12.49 1.63 14.63
CA GLU A 83 13.45 2.66 15.06
C GLU A 83 12.93 4.05 14.71
N SER A 84 12.24 4.18 13.57
CA SER A 84 11.53 5.40 13.20
C SER A 84 10.27 5.11 12.40
N ILE A 85 9.25 5.94 12.65
CA ILE A 85 8.02 6.01 11.87
C ILE A 85 7.85 7.48 11.49
N THR A 86 7.80 7.76 10.20
CA THR A 86 7.51 9.11 9.69
C THR A 86 6.26 9.08 8.84
N SER A 87 5.58 10.22 8.74
CA SER A 87 4.42 10.35 7.87
C SER A 87 4.35 11.74 7.22
N ILE A 88 3.86 11.77 5.99
CA ILE A 88 3.60 13.00 5.24
C ILE A 88 2.21 12.99 4.63
N GLU A 89 1.70 14.18 4.31
CA GLU A 89 0.52 14.31 3.46
C GLU A 89 0.97 14.58 2.04
N ARG A 90 0.44 13.79 1.11
CA ARG A 90 0.58 14.03 -0.32
C ARG A 90 -0.81 14.27 -0.91
N ARG A 91 -0.91 15.21 -1.85
CA ARG A 91 -2.13 15.41 -2.62
C ARG A 91 -1.86 15.09 -4.07
N ASN A 92 -2.73 14.31 -4.70
CA ASN A 92 -2.68 14.13 -6.14
C ASN A 92 -2.94 15.49 -6.81
N GLU A 93 -2.05 15.89 -7.71
CA GLU A 93 -2.08 17.23 -8.31
C GLU A 93 -3.29 17.43 -9.25
N SER A 94 -3.80 16.35 -9.84
CA SER A 94 -4.88 16.39 -10.82
C SER A 94 -6.27 16.48 -10.20
N ASN A 95 -6.48 15.84 -9.04
CA ASN A 95 -7.81 15.76 -8.41
C ASN A 95 -7.84 16.18 -6.93
N GLY A 96 -6.71 16.59 -6.34
CA GLY A 96 -6.62 17.05 -4.96
C GLY A 96 -6.76 15.96 -3.89
N GLN A 97 -6.89 14.69 -4.30
CA GLN A 97 -7.11 13.57 -3.41
C GLN A 97 -5.96 13.44 -2.41
N LEU A 98 -6.33 13.28 -1.14
CA LEU A 98 -5.40 13.18 -0.02
C LEU A 98 -4.87 11.75 0.13
N TYR A 99 -3.56 11.65 0.27
CA TYR A 99 -2.82 10.45 0.62
C TYR A 99 -2.04 10.70 1.90
N TYR A 100 -1.97 9.69 2.76
CA TYR A 100 -0.98 9.62 3.83
C TYR A 100 0.08 8.62 3.41
N ASP A 101 1.33 9.08 3.35
CA ASP A 101 2.46 8.20 3.11
C ASP A 101 3.22 8.02 4.43
N PHE A 102 3.44 6.78 4.82
CA PHE A 102 4.21 6.37 5.98
C PHE A 102 5.50 5.70 5.54
N GLU A 103 6.62 6.03 6.20
CA GLU A 103 7.92 5.36 6.04
C GLU A 103 8.33 4.83 7.41
N ILE A 104 8.53 3.50 7.50
CA ILE A 104 8.87 2.78 8.72
C ILE A 104 10.21 2.09 8.53
N ASP A 105 11.17 2.46 9.38
CA ASP A 105 12.47 1.79 9.51
C ASP A 105 12.44 0.89 10.75
N SER A 106 12.74 -0.40 10.58
CA SER A 106 12.97 -1.32 11.68
C SER A 106 14.21 -2.17 11.44
N PRO A 107 14.76 -2.85 12.46
CA PRO A 107 15.89 -3.76 12.30
C PRO A 107 15.62 -4.94 11.36
N MET A 108 14.33 -5.22 11.08
CA MET A 108 13.90 -6.36 10.27
C MET A 108 13.64 -5.98 8.80
N ALA A 109 13.04 -4.82 8.57
CA ALA A 109 12.60 -4.41 7.25
C ALA A 109 12.43 -2.89 7.15
N HIS A 110 12.40 -2.41 5.92
CA HIS A 110 11.91 -1.08 5.58
C HIS A 110 10.53 -1.22 4.93
N SER A 111 9.56 -0.41 5.37
CA SER A 111 8.19 -0.44 4.85
C SER A 111 7.73 0.95 4.45
N LEU A 112 7.16 1.05 3.25
CA LEU A 112 6.46 2.22 2.76
C LEU A 112 4.97 1.91 2.67
N ILE A 113 4.11 2.81 3.14
CA ILE A 113 2.66 2.60 3.14
C ILE A 113 1.98 3.85 2.61
N SER A 114 1.21 3.75 1.53
CA SER A 114 0.40 4.85 1.02
C SER A 114 -1.08 4.57 1.25
N VAL A 115 -1.79 5.49 1.89
CA VAL A 115 -3.19 5.30 2.29
C VAL A 115 -4.06 6.42 1.76
N THR A 116 -5.21 6.08 1.18
CA THR A 116 -6.22 7.05 0.76
C THR A 116 -7.64 6.49 0.93
N CYS A 117 -8.64 7.36 0.90
CA CYS A 117 -10.04 6.95 0.82
C CYS A 117 -10.62 7.34 -0.55
N ALA A 118 -11.27 6.39 -1.21
CA ALA A 118 -12.02 6.59 -2.44
C ALA A 118 -13.17 5.60 -2.52
N ARG A 119 -14.30 5.99 -3.16
CA ARG A 119 -15.44 5.09 -3.39
C ARG A 119 -15.96 4.37 -2.14
N ASN A 120 -15.99 5.06 -0.99
CA ASN A 120 -16.40 4.50 0.31
C ASN A 120 -15.52 3.32 0.75
N LYS A 121 -14.25 3.30 0.35
CA LYS A 121 -13.22 2.36 0.78
C LYS A 121 -11.96 3.11 1.20
N LEU A 122 -11.29 2.59 2.21
CA LEU A 122 -9.90 2.92 2.53
C LEU A 122 -9.01 1.95 1.76
N TYR A 123 -8.08 2.49 0.99
CA TYR A 123 -7.05 1.73 0.28
C TYR A 123 -5.71 1.95 0.97
N ALA A 124 -4.96 0.87 1.18
CA ALA A 124 -3.59 0.94 1.68
C ALA A 124 -2.68 0.10 0.78
N HIS A 125 -1.68 0.73 0.20
CA HIS A 125 -0.64 0.09 -0.61
C HIS A 125 0.66 0.02 0.20
N PHE A 126 1.22 -1.18 0.29
CA PHE A 126 2.37 -1.52 1.12
C PHE A 126 3.52 -1.94 0.22
N VAL A 127 4.71 -1.41 0.46
CA VAL A 127 5.95 -1.87 -0.17
C VAL A 127 6.93 -2.22 0.94
N ASN A 128 7.30 -3.50 1.02
CA ASN A 128 8.10 -4.02 2.11
C ASN A 128 9.33 -4.74 1.57
N ALA A 129 10.50 -4.47 2.16
CA ALA A 129 11.73 -5.15 1.84
C ALA A 129 12.62 -5.36 3.08
N PRO A 130 13.28 -6.52 3.23
CA PRO A 130 14.37 -6.68 4.19
C PRO A 130 15.46 -5.64 3.96
N LEU A 131 16.21 -5.27 5.00
CA LEU A 131 17.19 -4.17 4.92
C LEU A 131 18.21 -4.29 3.78
N GLN A 132 18.70 -5.51 3.50
CA GLN A 132 19.66 -5.75 2.42
C GLN A 132 19.06 -5.56 1.03
N ASP A 133 17.79 -5.89 0.86
CA ASP A 133 17.07 -5.76 -0.40
C ASP A 133 16.63 -4.31 -0.59
N TRP A 134 16.14 -3.66 0.48
CA TRP A 134 15.86 -2.23 0.49
C TRP A 134 17.07 -1.41 0.07
N ALA A 135 18.24 -1.63 0.69
CA ALA A 135 19.46 -0.89 0.36
C ALA A 135 19.87 -1.03 -1.12
N ARG A 136 19.54 -2.16 -1.75
CA ARG A 136 19.86 -2.45 -3.15
C ARG A 136 18.85 -1.82 -4.11
N ASP A 137 17.57 -1.96 -3.80
CA ASP A 137 16.46 -1.73 -4.72
C ASP A 137 15.62 -0.49 -4.35
N LYS A 138 16.09 0.33 -3.39
CA LYS A 138 15.43 1.53 -2.84
C LYS A 138 14.73 2.41 -3.87
N ALA A 139 15.41 2.75 -4.96
CA ALA A 139 14.85 3.65 -5.97
C ALA A 139 13.63 3.05 -6.67
N MET A 140 13.69 1.75 -7.00
CA MET A 140 12.57 1.04 -7.61
C MET A 140 11.43 0.90 -6.60
N LEU A 141 11.71 0.53 -5.35
CA LEU A 141 10.68 0.35 -4.32
C LEU A 141 9.97 1.67 -3.97
N LYS A 142 10.70 2.80 -3.95
CA LYS A 142 10.10 4.13 -3.81
C LYS A 142 9.22 4.48 -5.00
N HIS A 143 9.65 4.18 -6.22
CA HIS A 143 8.82 4.42 -7.40
C HIS A 143 7.51 3.62 -7.38
N VAL A 144 7.57 2.32 -7.02
CA VAL A 144 6.36 1.50 -6.83
C VAL A 144 5.42 2.14 -5.82
N HIS A 145 5.93 2.57 -4.67
CA HIS A 145 5.14 3.24 -3.64
C HIS A 145 4.50 4.56 -4.14
N GLU A 146 5.29 5.41 -4.81
CA GLU A 146 4.86 6.73 -5.29
C GLU A 146 3.86 6.64 -6.45
N SER A 147 3.89 5.55 -7.23
CA SER A 147 3.00 5.32 -8.37
C SER A 147 1.54 5.00 -7.98
N PHE A 148 1.28 4.73 -6.70
CA PHE A 148 -0.04 4.32 -6.25
C PHE A 148 -1.06 5.46 -6.30
N GLU A 149 -2.14 5.23 -7.03
CA GLU A 149 -3.29 6.13 -7.14
C GLU A 149 -4.61 5.37 -7.23
N THR A 150 -5.71 5.97 -6.74
CA THR A 150 -7.06 5.46 -7.03
C THR A 150 -7.65 6.09 -8.29
N VAL A 151 -8.43 5.33 -9.06
CA VAL A 151 -9.04 5.78 -10.31
C VAL A 151 -10.42 6.38 -10.05
N GLY A 152 -10.72 7.51 -10.68
CA GLY A 152 -12.09 8.02 -10.81
C GLY A 152 -12.62 8.85 -9.65
N VAL A 153 -11.76 9.51 -8.87
CA VAL A 153 -12.17 10.64 -8.03
C VAL A 153 -12.18 11.90 -8.90
N SER A 154 -13.10 11.95 -9.87
CA SER A 154 -13.49 13.21 -10.51
C SER A 154 -14.72 13.70 -9.76
N ASP A 155 -14.57 14.74 -8.96
CA ASP A 155 -15.68 15.46 -8.35
C ASP A 155 -16.64 15.91 -9.46
N SER A 156 -17.76 15.21 -9.62
CA SER A 156 -18.95 15.81 -10.20
C SER A 156 -19.52 16.73 -9.12
N GLY A 157 -19.16 18.01 -9.21
CA GLY A 157 -19.73 19.09 -8.41
C GLY A 157 -21.22 19.31 -8.62
#